data_AF-A0A2N2CZR2-F1
#
_entry.id   AF-A0A2N2CZR2-F1
#
_cell.length_a   1.000
_cell.length_b   1.000
_cell.length_c   1.000
_cell.angle_alpha   90.00
_cell.angle_beta   90.00
_cell.angle_gamma   90.00
#
_symmetry.space_group_name_H-M   'P 1'
#
loop_
_entity.id
_entity.type
_entity.pdbx_description
1 polymer ?
#
loop_
_entity_poly.entity_id
_entity_poly.type
_entity_poly.pdbx_seq_one_letter_code
_entity_poly.pdbx_strand_id
1 'polypeptide(L)'
;MPHSNYLLNTRDIKFVIKEWLPMDKLLSLDAYKEYYGIDDIDNFLDVNFKICRDVMCPANKDADEIGCTFVGGNEKAVLTPDIYKSVYKTVCEAELGPQFGFRGDGKIPLSWYAPILEMQSAASASIVMFWCLTQGATTVLQDYGTQKQ
;
A
#
# COMPACT_ATOMS: atom_id res chain seq x y z
N MET A 1 20.63 6.70 1.89
CA MET A 1 21.03 6.98 0.50
C MET A 1 19.78 6.82 -0.33
N PRO A 2 19.27 7.90 -0.92
CA PRO A 2 18.08 7.81 -1.73
C PRO A 2 18.38 7.01 -3.00
N HIS A 3 17.57 5.98 -3.24
CA HIS A 3 17.55 5.29 -4.53
C HIS A 3 16.43 5.88 -5.38
N SER A 4 16.75 6.13 -6.64
CA SER A 4 15.81 6.62 -7.65
C SER A 4 15.58 5.62 -8.77
N ASN A 5 16.19 4.42 -8.66
CA ASN A 5 16.01 3.32 -9.58
C ASN A 5 15.34 2.15 -8.87
N TYR A 6 14.19 1.73 -9.38
CA TYR A 6 13.38 0.69 -8.77
C TYR A 6 13.70 -0.67 -9.38
N LEU A 7 14.49 -1.47 -8.65
CA LEU A 7 14.97 -2.77 -9.08
C LEU A 7 14.18 -3.89 -8.39
N LEU A 8 12.91 -4.04 -8.74
CA LEU A 8 12.08 -5.13 -8.26
C LEU A 8 11.63 -6.03 -9.42
N ASN A 9 11.62 -7.35 -9.19
CA ASN A 9 11.13 -8.33 -10.15
C ASN A 9 9.87 -9.00 -9.58
N THR A 10 8.73 -8.85 -10.27
CA THR A 10 7.45 -9.41 -9.84
C THR A 10 7.32 -10.90 -10.12
N ARG A 11 8.27 -11.54 -10.82
CA ARG A 11 8.21 -12.97 -11.16
C ARG A 11 8.13 -13.86 -9.93
N ASP A 12 8.91 -13.55 -8.89
CA ASP A 12 8.94 -14.34 -7.65
C ASP A 12 7.64 -14.17 -6.86
N ILE A 13 7.13 -12.93 -6.77
CA ILE A 13 5.80 -12.64 -6.22
C ILE A 13 4.72 -13.46 -6.94
N LYS A 14 4.71 -13.43 -8.28
CA LYS A 14 3.74 -14.18 -9.09
C LYS A 14 3.89 -15.69 -8.92
N PHE A 15 5.11 -16.20 -8.78
CA PHE A 15 5.36 -17.61 -8.44
C PHE A 15 4.72 -17.97 -7.11
N VAL A 16 5.03 -17.21 -6.05
CA VAL A 16 4.53 -17.48 -4.71
C VAL A 16 3.01 -17.46 -4.68
N ILE A 17 2.38 -16.45 -5.26
CA ILE A 17 0.91 -16.35 -5.22
C ILE A 17 0.23 -17.37 -6.15
N LYS A 18 0.64 -17.48 -7.41
CA LYS A 18 -0.11 -18.24 -8.42
C LYS A 18 0.27 -19.71 -8.48
N GLU A 19 1.49 -20.07 -8.10
CA GLU A 19 2.03 -21.43 -8.29
C GLU A 19 2.28 -22.16 -6.97
N TRP A 20 2.69 -21.45 -5.92
CA TRP A 20 3.08 -22.06 -4.64
C TRP A 20 1.94 -22.11 -3.62
N LEU A 21 1.27 -20.98 -3.40
CA LEU A 21 0.19 -20.91 -2.43
C LEU A 21 -1.10 -21.54 -3.00
N PRO A 22 -1.92 -22.21 -2.16
CA PRO A 22 -3.17 -22.83 -2.60
C PRO A 22 -4.26 -21.76 -2.80
N MET A 23 -4.10 -20.87 -3.77
CA MET A 23 -5.00 -19.74 -3.99
C MET A 23 -6.40 -20.17 -4.40
N ASP A 24 -6.58 -21.28 -5.12
CA ASP A 24 -7.92 -21.79 -5.46
C ASP A 24 -8.76 -22.04 -4.20
N LYS A 25 -8.13 -22.58 -3.14
CA LYS A 25 -8.80 -22.76 -1.86
C LYS A 25 -9.19 -21.43 -1.24
N LEU A 26 -8.29 -20.45 -1.25
CA LEU A 26 -8.55 -19.12 -0.68
C LEU A 26 -9.67 -18.41 -1.45
N LEU A 27 -9.59 -18.39 -2.78
CA LEU A 27 -10.55 -17.71 -3.65
C LEU A 27 -11.92 -18.41 -3.68
N SER A 28 -12.00 -19.69 -3.31
CA SER A 28 -13.29 -20.40 -3.17
C SER A 28 -14.12 -19.95 -1.95
N LEU A 29 -13.56 -19.18 -1.02
CA LEU A 29 -14.27 -18.71 0.17
C LEU A 29 -15.34 -17.66 -0.21
N ASP A 30 -16.44 -17.61 0.54
CA ASP A 30 -17.57 -16.69 0.31
C ASP A 30 -17.15 -15.22 0.20
N ALA A 31 -16.10 -14.83 0.91
CA ALA A 31 -15.57 -13.48 0.86
C ALA A 31 -14.96 -13.07 -0.50
N TYR A 32 -14.61 -14.03 -1.37
CA TYR A 32 -13.82 -13.79 -2.58
C TYR A 32 -14.39 -14.45 -3.84
N LYS A 33 -15.14 -15.56 -3.72
CA LYS A 33 -15.54 -16.42 -4.85
C LYS A 33 -16.38 -15.74 -5.94
N GLU A 34 -17.06 -14.64 -5.61
CA GLU A 34 -17.87 -13.87 -6.56
C GLU A 34 -17.13 -12.63 -7.12
N TYR A 35 -15.93 -12.34 -6.59
CA TYR A 35 -15.20 -11.10 -6.87
C TYR A 35 -13.89 -11.32 -7.60
N TYR A 36 -13.19 -12.43 -7.34
CA TYR A 36 -11.80 -12.59 -7.77
C TYR A 36 -11.50 -13.98 -8.31
N GLY A 37 -10.84 -14.01 -9.47
CA GLY A 37 -10.06 -15.13 -9.98
C GLY A 37 -8.56 -14.93 -9.76
N ILE A 38 -7.77 -16.00 -9.97
CA ILE A 38 -6.32 -15.95 -9.71
C ILE A 38 -5.57 -14.95 -10.58
N ASP A 39 -6.06 -14.65 -11.78
CA ASP A 39 -5.39 -13.72 -12.70
C ASP A 39 -5.66 -12.25 -12.37
N ASP A 40 -6.67 -11.94 -11.55
CA ASP A 40 -6.99 -10.56 -11.18
C ASP A 40 -5.85 -9.88 -10.42
N ILE A 41 -5.05 -10.67 -9.68
CA ILE A 41 -3.88 -10.15 -8.97
C ILE A 41 -2.87 -9.48 -9.91
N ASP A 42 -2.76 -9.92 -11.16
CA ASP A 42 -1.81 -9.34 -12.11
C ASP A 42 -2.09 -7.85 -12.35
N ASN A 43 -3.36 -7.46 -12.38
CA ASN A 43 -3.75 -6.05 -12.52
C ASN A 43 -3.30 -5.22 -11.31
N PHE A 44 -3.50 -5.74 -10.09
CA PHE A 44 -3.06 -5.05 -8.87
C PHE A 44 -1.54 -4.90 -8.84
N LEU A 45 -0.80 -5.97 -9.16
CA LEU A 45 0.66 -5.95 -9.14
C LEU A 45 1.21 -5.01 -10.22
N ASP A 46 0.65 -5.01 -11.43
CA ASP A 46 1.14 -4.21 -12.54
C ASP A 46 0.86 -2.71 -12.34
N VAL A 47 -0.31 -2.34 -11.82
CA VAL A 47 -0.63 -0.94 -11.48
C VAL A 47 0.26 -0.47 -10.33
N ASN A 48 0.39 -1.28 -9.27
CA ASN A 48 1.22 -0.93 -8.12
C ASN A 48 2.70 -0.82 -8.48
N PHE A 49 3.21 -1.73 -9.31
CA PHE A 49 4.59 -1.69 -9.81
C PHE A 49 4.87 -0.40 -10.57
N LYS A 50 3.97 0.02 -11.46
CA LYS A 50 4.10 1.29 -12.20
C LYS A 50 4.14 2.49 -11.26
N ILE A 51 3.24 2.57 -10.29
CA ILE A 51 3.25 3.64 -9.29
C ILE A 51 4.54 3.63 -8.46
N CYS A 52 5.00 2.45 -8.03
CA CYS A 52 6.24 2.31 -7.29
C CYS A 52 7.45 2.81 -8.09
N ARG A 53 7.55 2.41 -9.38
CA ARG A 53 8.66 2.77 -10.27
C ARG A 53 8.63 4.23 -10.69
N ASP A 54 7.46 4.73 -11.11
CA ASP A 54 7.35 6.01 -11.83
C ASP A 54 7.05 7.18 -10.88
N VAL A 55 6.54 6.91 -9.67
CA VAL A 55 6.08 7.94 -8.73
C VAL A 55 6.78 7.83 -7.37
N MET A 56 6.66 6.68 -6.68
CA MET A 56 7.14 6.55 -5.30
C MET A 56 8.66 6.50 -5.18
N CYS A 57 9.34 5.69 -5.99
CA CYS A 57 10.79 5.54 -5.91
C CYS A 57 11.54 6.85 -6.27
N PRO A 58 11.17 7.59 -7.32
CA PRO A 58 11.73 8.91 -7.58
C PRO A 58 11.51 9.90 -6.42
N ALA A 59 10.34 9.85 -5.79
CA ALA A 59 10.00 10.69 -4.63
C ALA A 59 10.82 10.37 -3.37
N ASN A 60 11.44 9.19 -3.29
CA ASN A 60 12.21 8.77 -2.13
C ASN A 60 13.43 9.67 -1.88
N LYS A 61 13.97 10.29 -2.95
CA LYS A 61 15.05 11.27 -2.84
C LYS A 61 14.66 12.48 -2.02
N ASP A 62 13.58 13.14 -2.42
CA ASP A 62 13.07 14.30 -1.72
C ASP A 62 12.59 13.93 -0.31
N ALA A 63 12.07 12.72 -0.14
CA ALA A 63 11.69 12.20 1.17
C ALA A 63 12.85 12.07 2.16
N ASP A 64 14.04 11.67 1.70
CA ASP A 64 15.25 11.51 2.50
C ASP A 64 16.01 12.84 2.67
N GLU A 65 16.21 13.60 1.59
CA GLU A 65 17.05 14.81 1.59
C GLU A 65 16.38 16.02 2.24
N ILE A 66 15.08 16.22 2.02
CA ILE A 66 14.34 17.36 2.59
C ILE A 66 13.88 17.02 4.01
N GLY A 67 13.36 15.80 4.19
CA GLY A 67 12.84 15.32 5.47
C GLY A 67 11.63 16.10 6.00
N CYS A 68 11.14 15.70 7.16
CA CYS A 68 10.06 16.39 7.85
C CYS A 68 10.61 17.52 8.73
N THR A 69 9.96 18.69 8.70
CA THR A 69 10.31 19.84 9.54
C THR A 69 9.23 20.10 10.58
N PHE A 70 9.62 20.13 11.86
CA PHE A 70 8.74 20.63 12.91
C PHE A 70 8.67 22.16 12.85
N VAL A 71 7.47 22.72 12.70
CA VAL A 71 7.27 24.17 12.52
C VAL A 71 7.59 24.98 13.79
N GLY A 72 7.52 24.33 14.96
CA GLY A 72 7.76 24.99 16.24
C GLY A 72 6.61 25.89 16.70
N GLY A 73 6.82 26.58 17.82
CA GLY A 73 5.85 27.53 18.38
C GLY A 73 4.53 26.89 18.83
N ASN A 74 3.46 27.69 18.81
CA ASN A 74 2.11 27.26 19.22
C ASN A 74 1.40 26.37 18.19
N GLU A 75 1.93 26.29 16.96
CA GLU A 75 1.24 25.69 15.81
C GLU A 75 1.28 24.14 15.82
N LYS A 76 2.13 23.53 16.68
CA LYS A 76 2.25 22.07 16.93
C LYS A 76 2.15 21.21 15.65
N ALA A 77 2.71 21.69 14.55
CA ALA A 77 2.60 21.10 13.22
C ALA A 77 3.93 20.57 12.69
N VAL A 78 3.84 19.60 11.78
CA VAL A 78 4.98 19.05 11.03
C VAL A 78 4.70 19.23 9.54
N LEU A 79 5.67 19.77 8.82
CA LEU A 79 5.66 19.86 7.36
C LEU A 79 6.40 18.66 6.78
N THR A 80 5.73 17.96 5.89
CA THR A 80 6.34 16.94 5.03
C THR A 80 6.85 17.58 3.74
N PRO A 81 7.81 16.96 3.03
CA PRO A 81 8.13 17.35 1.67
C PRO A 81 6.88 17.31 0.78
N ASP A 82 6.70 18.30 -0.10
CA ASP A 82 5.46 18.45 -0.88
C ASP A 82 5.14 17.22 -1.74
N ILE A 83 6.17 16.48 -2.16
CA ILE A 83 6.01 15.24 -2.93
C ILE A 83 5.14 14.20 -2.22
N TYR A 84 5.12 14.17 -0.88
CA TYR A 84 4.28 13.23 -0.12
C TYR A 84 2.80 13.40 -0.45
N LYS A 85 2.33 14.65 -0.65
CA LYS A 85 0.92 14.94 -0.95
C LYS A 85 0.54 14.38 -2.32
N SER A 86 1.40 14.58 -3.31
CA SER A 86 1.18 14.07 -4.67
C SER A 86 1.19 12.54 -4.71
N VAL A 87 2.20 11.92 -4.08
CA VAL A 87 2.31 10.44 -4.01
C VAL A 87 1.12 9.84 -3.28
N TYR A 88 0.76 10.39 -2.11
CA TYR A 88 -0.39 9.95 -1.33
C TYR A 88 -1.68 10.00 -2.16
N LYS A 89 -1.91 11.13 -2.86
CA LYS A 89 -3.07 11.28 -3.73
C LYS A 89 -3.09 10.22 -4.84
N THR A 90 -1.98 10.02 -5.56
CA THR A 90 -1.89 9.02 -6.62
C THR A 90 -2.18 7.60 -6.12
N VAL A 91 -1.61 7.21 -4.97
CA VAL A 91 -1.82 5.88 -4.39
C VAL A 91 -3.27 5.70 -3.92
N CYS A 92 -3.86 6.71 -3.31
CA CYS A 92 -5.26 6.68 -2.88
C CYS A 92 -6.24 6.64 -4.06
N GLU A 93 -6.02 7.42 -5.12
CA GLU A 93 -6.85 7.42 -6.34
C GLU A 93 -6.76 6.10 -7.11
N ALA A 94 -5.62 5.39 -7.02
CA ALA A 94 -5.46 4.05 -7.56
C ALA A 94 -6.04 2.95 -6.65
N GLU A 95 -6.62 3.31 -5.51
CA GLU A 95 -7.13 2.36 -4.49
C GLU A 95 -6.07 1.40 -3.94
N LEU A 96 -4.79 1.78 -4.04
CA LEU A 96 -3.63 1.03 -3.57
C LEU A 96 -3.09 1.48 -2.21
N GLY A 97 -3.75 2.45 -1.58
CA GLY A 97 -3.42 2.95 -0.25
C GLY A 97 -3.83 1.98 0.85
N PRO A 98 -4.83 2.31 1.70
CA PRO A 98 -5.19 1.45 2.82
C PRO A 98 -5.97 0.21 2.34
N GLN A 99 -5.26 -0.84 1.89
CA GLN A 99 -5.86 -1.96 1.14
C GLN A 99 -6.49 -3.09 1.98
N PHE A 100 -5.79 -3.64 2.99
CA PHE A 100 -6.35 -4.63 3.95
C PHE A 100 -7.45 -4.13 4.91
N GLY A 101 -7.96 -2.91 4.76
CA GLY A 101 -8.97 -2.34 5.65
C GLY A 101 -10.34 -2.89 5.27
N PHE A 102 -11.30 -2.90 6.19
CA PHE A 102 -12.64 -3.35 5.83
C PHE A 102 -13.26 -2.37 4.82
N ARG A 103 -13.45 -2.85 3.58
CA ARG A 103 -14.06 -2.09 2.46
C ARG A 103 -15.46 -2.59 2.08
N GLY A 104 -16.05 -3.43 2.94
CA GLY A 104 -17.26 -4.18 2.60
C GLY A 104 -16.95 -5.38 1.73
N ASP A 105 -17.88 -5.68 0.83
CA ASP A 105 -17.78 -6.78 -0.11
C ASP A 105 -16.69 -6.53 -1.16
N GLY A 106 -16.11 -7.60 -1.70
CA GLY A 106 -15.01 -7.49 -2.66
C GLY A 106 -13.69 -7.02 -2.05
N LYS A 107 -13.46 -7.19 -0.74
CA LYS A 107 -12.14 -6.95 -0.14
C LYS A 107 -11.08 -7.90 -0.72
N ILE A 108 -9.87 -7.40 -0.97
CA ILE A 108 -8.78 -8.26 -1.46
C ILE A 108 -8.29 -9.21 -0.35
N PRO A 109 -7.78 -10.40 -0.70
CA PRO A 109 -7.14 -11.27 0.27
C PRO A 109 -5.89 -10.64 0.91
N LEU A 110 -5.66 -10.90 2.19
CA LEU A 110 -4.46 -10.40 2.89
C LEU A 110 -3.15 -10.91 2.26
N SER A 111 -3.18 -12.11 1.67
CA SER A 111 -2.05 -12.67 0.91
C SER A 111 -1.70 -11.85 -0.33
N TRP A 112 -2.64 -11.09 -0.89
CA TRP A 112 -2.40 -10.21 -2.04
C TRP A 112 -1.92 -8.83 -1.60
N TYR A 113 -2.33 -8.39 -0.40
CA TYR A 113 -1.82 -7.15 0.19
C TYR A 113 -0.32 -7.21 0.46
N ALA A 114 0.19 -8.34 0.97
CA ALA A 114 1.59 -8.49 1.33
C ALA A 114 2.58 -8.08 0.21
N PRO A 115 2.49 -8.62 -1.02
CA PRO A 115 3.37 -8.20 -2.12
C PRO A 115 3.12 -6.76 -2.60
N ILE A 116 1.90 -6.23 -2.46
CA ILE A 116 1.61 -4.82 -2.77
C ILE A 116 2.37 -3.91 -1.82
N LEU A 117 2.30 -4.19 -0.51
CA LEU A 117 3.03 -3.48 0.52
C LEU A 117 4.55 -3.63 0.36
N GLU A 118 5.02 -4.82 0.02
CA GLU A 118 6.45 -5.09 -0.22
C GLU A 118 6.99 -4.18 -1.32
N MET A 119 6.27 -4.10 -2.45
CA MET A 119 6.63 -3.20 -3.55
C MET A 119 6.67 -1.73 -3.13
N GLN A 120 5.66 -1.26 -2.40
CA GLN A 120 5.58 0.13 -1.92
C GLN A 120 6.71 0.44 -0.94
N SER A 121 7.00 -0.48 -0.02
CA SER A 121 8.08 -0.35 0.97
C SER A 121 9.46 -0.35 0.32
N ALA A 122 9.64 -1.16 -0.73
CA ALA A 122 10.87 -1.16 -1.54
C ALA A 122 11.04 0.16 -2.32
N ALA A 123 9.95 0.84 -2.67
CA ALA A 123 10.03 2.13 -3.35
C ALA A 123 10.35 3.26 -2.36
N SER A 124 9.64 3.32 -1.23
CA SER A 124 9.93 4.23 -0.14
C SER A 124 9.23 3.78 1.15
N ALA A 125 10.01 3.28 2.11
CA ALA A 125 9.50 2.84 3.42
C ALA A 125 8.91 3.99 4.26
N SER A 126 9.35 5.24 4.06
CA SER A 126 8.83 6.40 4.79
C SER A 126 7.47 6.85 4.26
N ILE A 127 7.31 6.93 2.94
CA ILE A 127 6.07 7.41 2.31
C ILE A 127 4.91 6.44 2.58
N VAL A 128 5.14 5.13 2.46
CA VAL A 128 4.09 4.10 2.63
C VAL A 128 3.42 4.12 4.01
N MET A 129 4.13 4.60 5.04
CA MET A 129 3.57 4.67 6.40
C MET A 129 2.39 5.64 6.52
N PHE A 130 2.24 6.61 5.62
CA PHE A 130 1.15 7.61 5.69
C PHE A 130 -0.25 7.01 5.52
N TRP A 131 -0.39 5.96 4.70
CA TRP A 131 -1.64 5.22 4.62
C TRP A 131 -1.63 3.95 5.49
N CYS A 132 -0.47 3.28 5.63
CA CYS A 132 -0.39 2.04 6.40
C CYS A 132 -0.71 2.23 7.89
N LEU A 133 -0.23 3.32 8.52
CA LEU A 133 -0.51 3.59 9.93
C LEU A 133 -1.96 3.99 10.15
N THR A 134 -2.49 4.86 9.27
CA THR A 134 -3.91 5.24 9.25
C THR A 134 -4.78 4.00 9.20
N GLN A 135 -4.44 3.09 8.29
CA GLN A 135 -5.15 1.84 8.13
C GLN A 135 -5.14 0.97 9.38
N GLY A 136 -3.96 0.67 9.93
CA GLY A 136 -3.83 -0.14 11.14
C GLY A 136 -4.62 0.45 12.32
N ALA A 137 -4.54 1.76 12.50
CA ALA A 137 -5.32 2.45 13.53
C ALA A 137 -6.84 2.32 13.28
N THR A 138 -7.30 2.49 12.05
CA THR A 138 -8.72 2.33 11.72
C THR A 138 -9.21 0.90 11.87
N THR A 139 -8.41 -0.12 11.55
CA THR A 139 -8.78 -1.53 11.77
C THR A 139 -8.98 -1.83 13.25
N VAL A 140 -8.10 -1.33 14.13
CA VAL A 140 -8.28 -1.49 15.58
C VAL A 140 -9.55 -0.80 16.06
N LEU A 141 -9.87 0.38 15.54
CA LEU A 141 -11.13 1.06 15.87
C LEU A 141 -12.35 0.31 15.36
N GLN A 142 -12.30 -0.27 14.16
CA GLN A 142 -13.40 -1.08 13.61
C GLN A 142 -13.69 -2.31 14.45
N ASP A 143 -12.66 -2.98 14.96
CA ASP A 143 -12.81 -4.25 15.70
C ASP A 143 -13.12 -4.04 17.19
N TYR A 144 -12.62 -2.95 17.79
CA TYR A 144 -12.65 -2.74 19.24
C TYR A 144 -13.32 -1.42 19.67
N GLY A 145 -13.73 -0.59 18.72
CA GLY A 145 -14.49 0.63 18.99
C GLY A 145 -15.88 0.33 19.53
N THR A 146 -16.42 1.25 20.31
CA THR A 146 -17.87 1.24 20.61
C THR A 146 -18.66 1.50 19.33
N GLN A 147 -19.95 1.16 19.30
CA GLN A 147 -20.81 1.44 18.13
C GLN A 147 -20.81 2.93 17.70
N LYS A 148 -20.52 3.85 18.62
CA LYS A 148 -20.45 5.29 18.33
C LYS A 148 -19.13 5.68 17.64
N GLN A 149 -18.05 4.92 17.84
CA GLN A 149 -16.71 5.17 17.32
C GLN A 149 -16.51 4.48 15.98
#